data_AF-A0A7X7QYR7-F1
#
_entry.id   AF-A0A7X7QYR7-F1
#
_cell.length_a   1.000
_cell.length_b   1.000
_cell.length_c   1.000
_cell.angle_alpha   90.00
_cell.angle_beta   90.00
_cell.angle_gamma   90.00
#
_symmetry.space_group_name_H-M   'P 1'
#
loop_
_entity.id
_entity.type
_entity.pdbx_description
1 polymer ?
#
loop_
_entity_poly.entity_id
_entity_poly.type
_entity_poly.pdbx_seq_one_letter_code
_entity_poly.pdbx_strand_id
1 'polypeptide(L)'
;MTPDHNIPVLTVSGTCLAEAYENALVSLHKNGVAFRTQYDKPGDPPSLDATMNITVRDPLAEPMIHKAFPGGIEDLHEYVMEVCGAKDHWVKNMNDPDDTRWEYTYHGRLAAYGTWRELKDGVSAAAGPFRVDQIERVIDKLAKQPFTRQAQMITWMPTIDFDCYDPPCLQSLWYRVVEDDSGAWWLNCNVRFRSNDAWGANFMNMFGFTMFNKDVIAAEVARRAGKTVHLGRMNWQADSY
;
A
#
# COMPACT_ATOMS: atom_id res chain seq x y z
N MET A 1 -27.60 24.23 11.78
CA MET A 1 -27.47 22.79 11.53
C MET A 1 -26.74 22.20 12.72
N THR A 2 -27.22 21.09 13.26
CA THR A 2 -26.46 20.31 14.24
C THR A 2 -25.15 19.86 13.59
N PRO A 3 -24.01 19.83 14.32
CA PRO A 3 -22.78 19.25 13.79
C PRO A 3 -23.05 17.81 13.35
N ASP A 4 -22.62 17.46 12.15
CA ASP A 4 -22.67 16.08 11.69
C ASP A 4 -21.63 15.28 12.48
N HIS A 5 -22.06 14.26 13.23
CA HIS A 5 -21.18 13.42 14.06
C HIS A 5 -20.62 12.22 13.27
N ASN A 6 -20.40 12.41 11.96
CA ASN A 6 -19.91 11.37 11.05
C ASN A 6 -18.51 11.73 10.52
N ILE A 7 -17.72 10.69 10.24
CA ILE A 7 -16.49 10.85 9.45
C ILE A 7 -16.90 10.94 7.98
N PRO A 8 -16.49 11.99 7.24
CA PRO A 8 -16.87 12.15 5.86
C PRO A 8 -16.25 11.07 4.97
N VAL A 9 -17.01 10.59 3.98
CA VAL A 9 -16.49 9.72 2.91
C VAL A 9 -16.24 10.56 1.68
N LEU A 10 -14.98 10.81 1.36
CA LEU A 10 -14.54 11.62 0.25
C LEU A 10 -14.16 10.74 -0.94
N THR A 11 -14.53 11.16 -2.14
CA THR A 11 -14.14 10.49 -3.39
C THR A 11 -13.54 11.51 -4.34
N VAL A 12 -12.34 11.22 -4.83
CA VAL A 12 -11.62 12.07 -5.79
C VAL A 12 -11.08 11.22 -6.93
N SER A 13 -10.74 11.87 -8.04
CA SER A 13 -10.09 11.23 -9.16
C SER A 13 -9.06 12.15 -9.80
N GLY A 14 -8.05 11.57 -10.43
CA GLY A 14 -7.12 12.26 -11.30
C GLY A 14 -6.69 11.35 -12.45
N THR A 15 -6.17 11.94 -13.51
CA THR A 15 -5.62 11.20 -14.65
C THR A 15 -4.35 10.49 -14.21
N CYS A 16 -3.40 11.22 -13.62
CA CYS A 16 -2.12 10.74 -13.12
C CYS A 16 -2.03 10.74 -11.58
N LEU A 17 -0.94 10.18 -11.04
CA LEU A 17 -0.68 10.15 -9.60
C LEU A 17 -0.63 11.54 -8.97
N ALA A 18 0.10 12.49 -9.57
CA ALA A 18 0.27 13.83 -9.03
C ALA A 18 -1.06 14.59 -8.93
N GLU A 19 -1.90 14.52 -9.97
CA GLU A 19 -3.21 15.17 -9.99
C GLU A 19 -4.15 14.55 -8.94
N ALA A 20 -4.21 13.22 -8.87
CA ALA A 20 -5.10 12.53 -7.94
C ALA A 20 -4.71 12.79 -6.48
N TYR A 21 -3.41 12.86 -6.19
CA TYR A 21 -2.87 13.22 -4.88
C TYR A 21 -3.24 14.64 -4.46
N GLU A 22 -3.00 15.63 -5.33
CA GLU A 22 -3.37 17.03 -5.07
C GLU A 22 -4.88 17.17 -4.84
N ASN A 23 -5.70 16.51 -5.66
CA ASN A 23 -7.16 16.50 -5.49
C ASN A 23 -7.58 15.89 -4.14
N ALA A 24 -6.89 14.85 -3.66
CA ALA A 24 -7.14 14.25 -2.36
C ALA A 24 -6.84 15.22 -1.21
N LEU A 25 -5.67 15.89 -1.24
CA LEU A 25 -5.29 16.88 -0.24
C LEU A 25 -6.26 18.07 -0.20
N VAL A 26 -6.61 18.63 -1.36
CA VAL A 26 -7.54 19.76 -1.45
C VAL A 26 -8.93 19.36 -0.95
N SER A 27 -9.38 18.13 -1.24
CA SER A 27 -10.68 17.63 -0.77
C SER A 27 -10.69 17.41 0.74
N LEU A 28 -9.64 16.80 1.30
CA LEU A 28 -9.46 16.60 2.74
C LEU A 28 -9.45 17.96 3.47
N HIS A 29 -8.67 18.93 2.98
CA HIS A 29 -8.59 20.25 3.59
C HIS A 29 -9.95 20.98 3.61
N LYS A 30 -10.77 20.82 2.56
CA LYS A 30 -12.07 21.51 2.46
C LYS A 30 -13.20 20.81 3.22
N ASN A 31 -13.18 19.48 3.25
CA ASN A 31 -14.34 18.68 3.64
C ASN A 31 -14.05 17.66 4.75
N GLY A 32 -12.80 17.52 5.17
CA GLY A 32 -12.40 16.67 6.28
C GLY A 32 -12.90 17.18 7.62
N VAL A 33 -12.84 16.32 8.63
CA VAL A 33 -13.21 16.66 10.01
C VAL A 33 -11.95 16.75 10.87
N ALA A 34 -11.94 17.68 11.83
CA ALA A 34 -10.90 17.71 12.85
C ALA A 34 -11.04 16.48 13.76
N PHE A 35 -10.01 15.66 13.83
CA PHE A 35 -10.00 14.41 14.58
C PHE A 35 -8.69 14.26 15.36
N ARG A 36 -8.77 13.82 16.62
CA ARG A 36 -7.58 13.58 17.43
C ARG A 36 -7.02 12.20 17.15
N THR A 37 -5.72 12.13 16.92
CA THR A 37 -5.02 10.87 16.63
C THR A 37 -4.00 10.54 17.72
N GLN A 38 -3.60 9.29 17.80
CA GLN A 38 -2.50 8.85 18.66
C GLN A 38 -1.12 9.37 18.20
N TYR A 39 -1.05 10.02 17.03
CA TYR A 39 0.16 10.59 16.44
C TYR A 39 0.29 12.09 16.66
N ASP A 40 -0.77 12.76 17.14
CA ASP A 40 -0.77 14.20 17.41
C ASP A 40 0.26 14.54 18.52
N LYS A 41 1.12 15.53 18.30
CA LYS A 41 2.09 15.96 19.33
C LYS A 41 1.43 16.93 20.33
N PRO A 42 1.94 17.02 21.56
CA PRO A 42 1.45 17.98 22.53
C PRO A 42 1.50 19.42 21.98
N GLY A 43 0.33 20.05 21.85
CA GLY A 43 0.19 21.42 21.36
C GLY A 43 -0.18 21.55 19.88
N ASP A 44 -0.11 20.48 19.10
CA ASP A 44 -0.57 20.48 17.71
C ASP A 44 -2.12 20.55 17.66
N PRO A 45 -2.70 21.24 16.66
CA PRO A 45 -4.13 21.12 16.40
C PRO A 45 -4.48 19.67 16.02
N PRO A 46 -5.75 19.25 16.19
CA PRO A 46 -6.18 17.95 15.70
C PRO A 46 -5.89 17.79 14.20
N SER A 47 -5.55 16.57 13.80
CA SER A 47 -5.40 16.22 12.39
C SER A 47 -6.73 16.39 11.63
N LEU A 48 -6.65 16.50 10.30
CA LEU A 48 -7.84 16.33 9.46
C LEU A 48 -7.99 14.84 9.15
N ASP A 49 -9.23 14.36 9.11
CA ASP A 49 -9.52 12.96 8.82
C ASP A 49 -10.76 12.82 7.92
N ALA A 50 -10.74 11.75 7.13
CA ALA A 50 -11.83 11.29 6.29
C ALA A 50 -11.58 9.84 5.86
N THR A 51 -12.65 9.11 5.53
CA THR A 51 -12.48 7.94 4.66
C THR A 51 -12.29 8.44 3.23
N MET A 52 -11.15 8.14 2.62
CA MET A 52 -10.76 8.66 1.31
C MET A 52 -10.73 7.57 0.24
N ASN A 53 -11.42 7.81 -0.87
CA ASN A 53 -11.34 7.01 -2.10
C ASN A 53 -10.71 7.82 -3.23
N ILE A 54 -9.50 7.46 -3.65
CA ILE A 54 -8.76 8.11 -4.72
C ILE A 54 -8.78 7.20 -5.95
N THR A 55 -9.15 7.72 -7.11
CA THR A 55 -9.04 7.00 -8.39
C THR A 55 -7.99 7.63 -9.29
N VAL A 56 -6.94 6.88 -9.59
CA VAL A 56 -5.91 7.26 -10.56
C VAL A 56 -6.19 6.50 -11.84
N ARG A 57 -6.52 7.21 -12.92
CA ARG A 57 -6.96 6.59 -14.19
C ARG A 57 -5.83 5.90 -14.93
N ASP A 58 -4.67 6.55 -14.99
CA ASP A 58 -3.43 6.05 -15.57
C ASP A 58 -2.28 6.36 -14.60
N PRO A 59 -1.88 5.39 -13.76
CA PRO A 59 -0.83 5.60 -12.76
C PRO A 59 0.54 5.96 -13.32
N LEU A 60 0.79 5.76 -14.63
CA LEU A 60 2.06 6.07 -15.29
C LEU A 60 2.00 7.34 -16.13
N ALA A 61 0.85 8.01 -16.21
CA ALA A 61 0.70 9.25 -16.97
C ALA A 61 1.50 10.41 -16.34
N GLU A 62 2.04 11.27 -17.20
CA GLU A 62 2.69 12.50 -16.77
C GLU A 62 1.68 13.63 -16.49
N PRO A 63 1.94 14.51 -15.50
CA PRO A 63 3.05 14.45 -14.55
C PRO A 63 2.85 13.34 -13.51
N MET A 64 3.81 12.42 -13.39
CA MET A 64 3.68 11.31 -12.43
C MET A 64 4.07 11.75 -11.02
N ILE A 65 5.14 12.54 -10.90
CA ILE A 65 5.69 12.98 -9.62
C ILE A 65 5.11 14.35 -9.23
N HIS A 66 4.45 14.42 -8.08
CA HIS A 66 3.97 15.69 -7.53
C HIS A 66 5.16 16.55 -7.07
N LYS A 67 5.04 17.88 -7.10
CA LYS A 67 6.15 18.77 -6.66
C LYS A 67 6.28 18.86 -5.14
N ALA A 68 5.20 18.57 -4.42
CA ALA A 68 5.14 18.62 -2.97
C ALA A 68 4.83 17.22 -2.44
N PHE A 69 5.88 16.50 -2.05
CA PHE A 69 5.83 15.22 -1.36
C PHE A 69 7.00 15.19 -0.36
N PRO A 70 6.96 14.33 0.67
CA PRO A 70 7.99 14.30 1.70
C PRO A 70 9.29 13.68 1.16
N GLY A 71 10.43 14.18 1.64
CA GLY A 71 11.74 13.76 1.17
C GLY A 71 12.07 14.31 -0.21
N GLY A 72 12.74 13.50 -1.04
CA GLY A 72 13.09 13.84 -2.41
C GLY A 72 13.05 12.65 -3.36
N ILE A 73 13.52 12.85 -4.60
CA ILE A 73 13.52 11.81 -5.64
C ILE A 73 14.35 10.59 -5.22
N GLU A 74 15.44 10.80 -4.47
CA GLU A 74 16.29 9.74 -3.94
C GLU A 74 15.52 8.89 -2.92
N ASP A 75 14.86 9.52 -1.94
CA ASP A 75 14.01 8.82 -0.96
C ASP A 75 12.85 8.09 -1.65
N LEU A 76 12.27 8.68 -2.70
CA LEU A 76 11.20 8.06 -3.48
C LEU A 76 11.70 6.78 -4.17
N HIS A 77 12.92 6.80 -4.71
CA HIS A 77 13.53 5.62 -5.32
C HIS A 77 13.89 4.55 -4.27
N GLU A 78 14.45 4.96 -3.12
CA GLU A 78 14.69 4.06 -2.00
C GLU A 78 13.39 3.38 -1.55
N TYR A 79 12.31 4.14 -1.41
CA TYR A 79 11.02 3.61 -1.02
C TYR A 79 10.46 2.58 -2.01
N VAL A 80 10.71 2.74 -3.32
CA VAL A 80 10.40 1.68 -4.32
C VAL A 80 11.18 0.40 -4.00
N MET A 81 12.47 0.50 -3.70
CA MET A 81 13.29 -0.66 -3.33
C MET A 81 12.79 -1.31 -2.02
N GLU A 82 12.35 -0.52 -1.05
CA GLU A 82 11.78 -1.02 0.21
C GLU A 82 10.50 -1.83 -0.02
N VAL A 83 9.57 -1.30 -0.83
CA VAL A 83 8.33 -2.01 -1.20
C VAL A 83 8.62 -3.28 -2.02
N CYS A 84 9.78 -3.36 -2.66
CA CYS A 84 10.31 -4.54 -3.35
C CYS A 84 11.21 -5.43 -2.46
N GLY A 85 11.30 -5.17 -1.16
CA GLY A 85 11.92 -6.07 -0.18
C GLY A 85 13.39 -5.80 0.17
N ALA A 86 13.98 -4.69 -0.31
CA ALA A 86 15.39 -4.37 -0.01
C ALA A 86 15.69 -4.29 1.50
N LYS A 87 14.69 -3.94 2.31
CA LYS A 87 14.82 -3.82 3.78
C LYS A 87 14.15 -4.95 4.58
N ASP A 88 13.79 -6.08 3.96
CA ASP A 88 13.19 -7.22 4.67
C ASP A 88 14.09 -7.83 5.76
N HIS A 89 15.39 -7.55 5.71
CA HIS A 89 16.35 -7.95 6.73
C HIS A 89 16.38 -6.98 7.94
N TRP A 90 15.86 -5.77 7.79
CA TRP A 90 15.83 -4.72 8.81
C TRP A 90 14.53 -4.76 9.64
N VAL A 91 14.14 -5.96 10.06
CA VAL A 91 13.01 -6.17 10.97
C VAL A 91 13.48 -6.71 12.30
N LYS A 92 12.84 -6.27 13.38
CA LYS A 92 13.19 -6.65 14.74
C LYS A 92 12.90 -8.11 15.02
N ASN A 93 13.56 -8.66 16.01
CA ASN A 93 13.11 -9.89 16.65
C ASN A 93 11.96 -9.56 17.59
N MET A 94 10.78 -10.14 17.37
CA MET A 94 9.56 -9.79 18.12
C MET A 94 9.63 -10.15 19.61
N ASN A 95 10.52 -11.08 19.98
CA ASN A 95 10.78 -11.47 21.37
C ASN A 95 11.97 -10.72 22.01
N ASP A 96 12.52 -9.71 21.33
CA ASP A 96 13.57 -8.83 21.86
C ASP A 96 12.99 -7.41 22.07
N PRO A 97 12.71 -7.01 23.32
CA PRO A 97 12.11 -5.70 23.61
C PRO A 97 13.08 -4.54 23.38
N ASP A 98 14.40 -4.79 23.33
CA ASP A 98 15.43 -3.77 23.14
C ASP A 98 15.75 -3.56 21.64
N ASP A 99 15.21 -4.40 20.75
CA ASP A 99 15.41 -4.31 19.31
C ASP A 99 14.52 -3.22 18.68
N THR A 100 15.15 -2.10 18.33
CA THR A 100 14.46 -0.90 17.81
C THR A 100 14.27 -0.91 16.29
N ARG A 101 14.55 -2.02 15.59
CA ARG A 101 14.28 -2.15 14.15
C ARG A 101 12.78 -2.23 13.89
N TRP A 102 12.38 -2.20 12.62
CA TRP A 102 10.97 -2.17 12.24
C TRP A 102 10.24 -3.46 12.63
N GLU A 103 8.96 -3.36 12.98
CA GLU A 103 8.16 -4.54 13.33
C GLU A 103 7.81 -5.38 12.09
N TYR A 104 7.81 -4.75 10.91
CA TYR A 104 7.54 -5.38 9.64
C TYR A 104 8.05 -4.54 8.47
N THR A 105 8.08 -5.17 7.29
CA THR A 105 8.07 -4.48 5.99
C THR A 105 6.80 -4.89 5.25
N TYR A 106 6.25 -4.03 4.38
CA TYR A 106 5.12 -4.43 3.54
C TYR A 106 5.47 -5.64 2.68
N HIS A 107 6.64 -5.62 2.05
CA HIS A 107 7.10 -6.73 1.24
C HIS A 107 7.21 -8.04 2.03
N GLY A 108 7.80 -8.02 3.23
CA GLY A 108 7.91 -9.20 4.09
C GLY A 108 6.54 -9.79 4.43
N ARG A 109 5.55 -8.94 4.72
CA ARG A 109 4.15 -9.39 4.96
C ARG A 109 3.50 -9.97 3.69
N LEU A 110 3.87 -9.51 2.50
CA LEU A 110 3.34 -10.01 1.23
C LEU A 110 4.04 -11.30 0.76
N ALA A 111 5.37 -11.37 0.85
CA ALA A 111 6.21 -12.46 0.35
C ALA A 111 6.46 -13.60 1.36
N ALA A 112 6.21 -13.37 2.65
CA ALA A 112 6.43 -14.34 3.71
C ALA A 112 5.33 -14.29 4.78
N TYR A 113 4.07 -14.15 4.33
CA TYR A 113 2.91 -14.06 5.21
C TYR A 113 2.80 -15.28 6.14
N GLY A 114 2.53 -15.03 7.43
CA GLY A 114 2.49 -16.03 8.50
C GLY A 114 3.80 -16.21 9.27
N THR A 115 4.87 -15.52 8.86
CA THR A 115 6.18 -15.58 9.54
C THR A 115 6.66 -14.22 10.03
N TRP A 116 7.49 -14.26 11.09
CA TRP A 116 8.20 -13.11 11.67
C TRP A 116 9.60 -13.53 12.14
N ARG A 117 10.34 -12.65 12.82
CA ARG A 117 11.66 -12.95 13.37
C ARG A 117 11.64 -13.06 14.89
N GLU A 118 12.40 -14.00 15.43
CA GLU A 118 12.66 -14.16 16.87
C GLU A 118 14.12 -14.52 17.10
N LEU A 119 14.69 -14.11 18.22
CA LEU A 119 15.96 -14.62 18.72
C LEU A 119 15.78 -16.03 19.26
N LYS A 120 16.55 -16.98 18.71
CA LYS A 120 16.70 -18.34 19.20
C LYS A 120 18.18 -18.60 19.41
N ASP A 121 18.57 -18.91 20.65
CA ASP A 121 19.96 -19.12 21.04
C ASP A 121 20.90 -17.97 20.61
N GLY A 122 20.41 -16.73 20.70
CA GLY A 122 21.16 -15.52 20.32
C GLY A 122 21.21 -15.22 18.83
N VAL A 123 20.53 -16.01 17.98
CA VAL A 123 20.51 -15.83 16.52
C VAL A 123 19.09 -15.50 16.05
N SER A 124 18.97 -14.50 15.16
CA SER A 124 17.69 -14.16 14.54
C SER A 124 17.25 -15.29 13.59
N ALA A 125 16.08 -15.87 13.86
CA ALA A 125 15.51 -16.97 13.10
C ALA A 125 14.06 -16.66 12.70
N ALA A 126 13.60 -17.28 11.62
CA ALA A 126 12.18 -17.21 11.27
C ALA A 126 11.34 -17.96 12.31
N ALA A 127 10.21 -17.37 12.66
CA ALA A 127 9.18 -17.92 13.53
C ALA A 127 7.82 -17.85 12.82
N GLY A 128 6.82 -18.49 13.42
CA GLY A 128 5.46 -18.53 12.92
C GLY A 128 4.99 -19.88 12.40
N PRO A 129 3.66 -20.09 12.33
CA PRO A 129 3.06 -21.39 12.05
C PRO A 129 3.13 -21.81 10.58
N PHE A 130 3.27 -20.86 9.65
CA PHE A 130 3.30 -21.13 8.20
C PHE A 130 3.94 -19.96 7.44
N ARG A 131 4.35 -20.21 6.19
CA ARG A 131 4.86 -19.18 5.27
C ARG A 131 4.13 -19.23 3.95
N VAL A 132 3.56 -18.10 3.53
CA VAL A 132 2.88 -17.95 2.23
C VAL A 132 3.49 -16.78 1.47
N ASP A 133 3.98 -17.07 0.27
CA ASP A 133 4.34 -16.05 -0.71
C ASP A 133 3.08 -15.65 -1.48
N GLN A 134 2.44 -14.56 -1.07
CA GLN A 134 1.19 -14.10 -1.68
C GLN A 134 1.42 -13.46 -3.06
N ILE A 135 2.61 -12.89 -3.28
CA ILE A 135 3.02 -12.26 -4.54
C ILE A 135 3.02 -13.33 -5.64
N GLU A 136 3.73 -14.43 -5.42
CA GLU A 136 3.80 -15.55 -6.35
C GLU A 136 2.41 -16.17 -6.59
N ARG A 137 1.59 -16.32 -5.54
CA ARG A 137 0.24 -16.88 -5.64
C ARG A 137 -0.69 -16.02 -6.49
N VAL A 138 -0.59 -14.69 -6.36
CA VAL A 138 -1.39 -13.75 -7.15
C VAL A 138 -0.93 -13.74 -8.61
N ILE A 139 0.37 -13.70 -8.86
CA ILE A 139 0.95 -13.75 -10.21
C ILE A 139 0.52 -15.03 -10.93
N ASP A 140 0.70 -16.20 -10.30
CA ASP A 140 0.32 -17.49 -10.88
C ASP A 140 -1.19 -17.54 -11.21
N LYS A 141 -2.03 -17.03 -10.30
CA LYS A 141 -3.47 -17.00 -10.50
C LYS A 141 -3.87 -16.07 -11.62
N LEU A 142 -3.32 -14.86 -11.71
CA LEU A 142 -3.61 -13.91 -12.78
C LEU A 142 -3.15 -14.43 -14.15
N ALA A 143 -1.98 -15.05 -14.22
CA ALA A 143 -1.46 -15.62 -15.47
C ALA A 143 -2.33 -16.77 -16.00
N LYS A 144 -2.86 -17.62 -15.10
CA LYS A 144 -3.71 -18.77 -15.47
C LYS A 144 -5.20 -18.39 -15.63
N GLN A 145 -5.68 -17.43 -14.86
CA GLN A 145 -7.09 -17.06 -14.73
C GLN A 145 -7.24 -15.53 -14.63
N PRO A 146 -7.03 -14.78 -15.72
CA PRO A 146 -7.02 -13.30 -15.71
C PRO A 146 -8.35 -12.68 -15.25
N PHE A 147 -9.47 -13.39 -15.46
CA PHE A 147 -10.81 -12.99 -15.02
C PHE A 147 -11.12 -13.27 -13.54
N THR A 148 -10.14 -13.75 -12.76
CA THR A 148 -10.36 -14.12 -11.36
C THR A 148 -10.80 -12.94 -10.50
N ARG A 149 -11.61 -13.22 -9.47
CA ARG A 149 -11.98 -12.26 -8.42
C ARG A 149 -11.21 -12.50 -7.12
N GLN A 150 -10.24 -13.43 -7.14
CA GLN A 150 -9.56 -13.97 -5.97
C GLN A 150 -8.07 -13.59 -5.90
N ALA A 151 -7.60 -12.70 -6.76
CA ALA A 151 -6.23 -12.20 -6.75
C ALA A 151 -6.09 -11.14 -5.66
N GLN A 152 -5.81 -11.56 -4.44
CA GLN A 152 -5.70 -10.71 -3.26
C GLN A 152 -4.44 -11.05 -2.45
N MET A 153 -3.81 -10.02 -1.90
CA MET A 153 -2.80 -10.14 -0.86
C MET A 153 -3.21 -9.30 0.34
N ILE A 154 -2.82 -9.72 1.55
CA ILE A 154 -3.08 -9.01 2.81
C ILE A 154 -1.82 -8.90 3.65
N THR A 155 -1.83 -7.99 4.62
CA THR A 155 -0.67 -7.74 5.51
C THR A 155 -0.99 -8.01 6.97
N TRP A 156 -2.23 -7.73 7.40
CA TRP A 156 -2.66 -7.88 8.79
C TRP A 156 -2.60 -9.34 9.25
N MET A 157 -1.97 -9.58 10.40
CA MET A 157 -1.88 -10.85 11.10
C MET A 157 -2.47 -10.69 12.50
N PRO A 158 -3.69 -11.19 12.76
CA PRO A 158 -4.36 -11.05 14.06
C PRO A 158 -3.55 -11.59 15.25
N THR A 159 -2.60 -12.50 15.02
CA THR A 159 -1.74 -13.07 16.06
C THR A 159 -0.67 -12.11 16.58
N ILE A 160 -0.44 -10.97 15.90
CA ILE A 160 0.65 -10.03 16.21
C ILE A 160 0.12 -8.59 16.25
N ASP A 161 -0.71 -8.22 15.28
CA ASP A 161 -0.92 -6.82 14.95
C ASP A 161 -1.90 -6.09 15.89
N PHE A 162 -2.58 -6.80 16.80
CA PHE A 162 -3.39 -6.17 17.85
C PHE A 162 -2.55 -5.56 18.97
N ASP A 163 -1.37 -6.11 19.24
CA ASP A 163 -0.48 -5.69 20.33
C ASP A 163 0.78 -4.95 19.80
N CYS A 164 0.89 -4.86 18.48
CA CYS A 164 1.98 -4.19 17.76
C CYS A 164 1.89 -2.67 17.96
N TYR A 165 3.02 -2.01 18.21
CA TYR A 165 3.04 -0.56 18.41
C TYR A 165 2.73 0.19 17.11
N ASP A 166 3.29 -0.29 16.00
CA ASP A 166 3.04 0.21 14.65
C ASP A 166 2.58 -0.94 13.75
N PRO A 167 1.28 -1.29 13.74
CA PRO A 167 0.79 -2.38 12.91
C PRO A 167 0.70 -1.96 11.43
N PRO A 168 0.57 -2.91 10.47
CA PRO A 168 0.52 -2.61 9.05
C PRO A 168 -0.54 -1.58 8.68
N CYS A 169 -0.19 -0.49 7.99
CA CYS A 169 -1.14 0.49 7.48
C CYS A 169 -1.82 0.00 6.19
N LEU A 170 -1.05 -0.45 5.19
CA LEU A 170 -1.59 -1.27 4.09
C LEU A 170 -2.34 -2.46 4.68
N GLN A 171 -3.54 -2.76 4.18
CA GLN A 171 -4.35 -3.92 4.56
C GLN A 171 -4.45 -4.95 3.44
N SER A 172 -4.64 -4.49 2.19
CA SER A 172 -4.80 -5.39 1.06
C SER A 172 -4.45 -4.76 -0.28
N LEU A 173 -3.96 -5.61 -1.18
CA LEU A 173 -3.83 -5.35 -2.61
C LEU A 173 -4.72 -6.35 -3.35
N TRP A 174 -5.60 -5.87 -4.22
CA TRP A 174 -6.51 -6.70 -4.99
C TRP A 174 -6.45 -6.36 -6.47
N TYR A 175 -6.39 -7.38 -7.32
CA TYR A 175 -6.11 -7.21 -8.74
C TYR A 175 -7.21 -7.80 -9.63
N ARG A 176 -7.37 -7.19 -10.80
CA ARG A 176 -8.14 -7.75 -11.93
C ARG A 176 -7.46 -7.43 -13.24
N VAL A 177 -7.57 -8.35 -14.20
CA VAL A 177 -7.21 -8.08 -15.59
C VAL A 177 -8.48 -7.85 -16.40
N VAL A 178 -8.42 -6.83 -17.26
CA VAL A 178 -9.39 -6.60 -18.35
C VAL A 178 -8.64 -6.80 -19.66
N GLU A 179 -9.20 -7.56 -20.59
CA GLU A 179 -8.66 -7.69 -21.94
C GLU A 179 -9.37 -6.70 -22.86
N ASP A 180 -8.60 -5.98 -23.68
CA ASP A 180 -9.14 -5.09 -24.70
C ASP A 180 -9.34 -5.79 -26.05
N ASP A 181 -9.91 -5.07 -27.02
CA ASP A 181 -10.22 -5.60 -28.35
C ASP A 181 -8.96 -6.04 -29.15
N SER A 182 -7.77 -5.56 -28.77
CA SER A 182 -6.50 -5.97 -29.36
C SER A 182 -5.93 -7.25 -28.74
N GLY A 183 -6.54 -7.73 -27.66
CA GLY A 183 -6.06 -8.85 -26.86
C GLY A 183 -4.96 -8.48 -25.85
N ALA A 184 -4.71 -7.18 -25.64
CA ALA A 184 -3.81 -6.70 -24.59
C ALA A 184 -4.53 -6.68 -23.25
N TRP A 185 -3.78 -6.91 -22.18
CA TRP A 185 -4.31 -7.04 -20.83
C TRP A 185 -4.04 -5.77 -20.01
N TRP A 186 -5.01 -5.37 -19.19
CA TRP A 186 -4.96 -4.17 -18.34
C TRP A 186 -5.11 -4.56 -16.87
N LEU A 187 -4.01 -4.51 -16.14
CA LEU A 187 -3.95 -4.84 -14.72
C LEU A 187 -4.48 -3.68 -13.87
N ASN A 188 -5.70 -3.83 -13.37
CA ASN A 188 -6.34 -2.88 -12.47
C ASN A 188 -6.05 -3.28 -11.02
N CYS A 189 -5.83 -2.30 -10.14
CA CYS A 189 -5.49 -2.53 -8.75
C CYS A 189 -6.39 -1.72 -7.81
N ASN A 190 -6.89 -2.39 -6.77
CA ASN A 190 -7.50 -1.76 -5.61
C ASN A 190 -6.58 -1.94 -4.41
N VAL A 191 -6.23 -0.84 -3.76
CA VAL A 191 -5.36 -0.77 -2.59
C VAL A 191 -6.19 -0.31 -1.40
N ARG A 192 -6.06 -0.98 -0.25
CA ARG A 192 -6.74 -0.57 1.00
C ARG A 192 -5.73 -0.32 2.10
N PHE A 193 -5.83 0.83 2.75
CA PHE A 193 -5.09 1.22 3.94
C PHE A 193 -6.08 1.46 5.08
N ARG A 194 -5.76 1.01 6.30
CA ARG A 194 -6.57 1.31 7.51
C ARG A 194 -6.35 2.75 8.00
N SER A 195 -5.17 3.28 7.71
CA SER A 195 -4.71 4.62 8.04
C SER A 195 -3.64 4.98 7.03
N ASN A 196 -3.64 6.20 6.50
CA ASN A 196 -2.59 6.64 5.59
C ASN A 196 -2.36 8.14 5.72
N ASP A 197 -1.22 8.54 6.30
CA ASP A 197 -0.84 9.95 6.39
C ASP A 197 -0.90 10.62 5.00
N ALA A 198 -1.87 11.52 4.86
CA ALA A 198 -2.16 12.24 3.62
C ALA A 198 -0.95 12.98 3.07
N TRP A 199 -0.08 13.56 3.90
CA TRP A 199 1.06 14.36 3.45
C TRP A 199 2.37 13.57 3.53
N GLY A 200 2.63 12.92 4.65
CA GLY A 200 3.90 12.29 5.00
C GLY A 200 4.12 10.91 4.38
N ALA A 201 3.09 10.25 3.84
CA ALA A 201 3.23 8.88 3.34
C ALA A 201 2.47 8.59 2.05
N ASN A 202 1.25 9.12 1.88
CA ASN A 202 0.34 8.65 0.82
C ASN A 202 0.96 8.70 -0.59
N PHE A 203 1.58 9.82 -0.96
CA PHE A 203 2.22 9.94 -2.28
C PHE A 203 3.30 8.88 -2.50
N MET A 204 4.20 8.72 -1.50
CA MET A 204 5.25 7.70 -1.52
C MET A 204 4.66 6.31 -1.68
N ASN A 205 3.60 6.00 -0.93
CA ASN A 205 2.93 4.70 -0.99
C ASN A 205 2.29 4.45 -2.37
N MET A 206 1.54 5.42 -2.91
CA MET A 206 0.91 5.30 -4.24
C MET A 206 1.95 5.10 -5.34
N PHE A 207 3.05 5.87 -5.29
CA PHE A 207 4.15 5.73 -6.23
C PHE A 207 4.84 4.38 -6.10
N GLY A 208 5.23 3.99 -4.88
CA GLY A 208 5.90 2.72 -4.60
C GLY A 208 5.08 1.51 -5.07
N PHE A 209 3.79 1.48 -4.77
CA PHE A 209 2.92 0.39 -5.24
C PHE A 209 2.60 0.47 -6.73
N THR A 210 2.60 1.64 -7.36
CA THR A 210 2.52 1.75 -8.83
C THR A 210 3.73 1.08 -9.48
N MET A 211 4.93 1.36 -8.98
CA MET A 211 6.16 0.75 -9.49
C MET A 211 6.22 -0.75 -9.20
N PHE A 212 5.86 -1.19 -7.99
CA PHE A 212 5.73 -2.61 -7.66
C PHE A 212 4.75 -3.34 -8.59
N ASN A 213 3.57 -2.73 -8.86
CA ASN A 213 2.58 -3.32 -9.75
C ASN A 213 3.10 -3.40 -11.19
N LYS A 214 3.85 -2.40 -11.67
CA LYS A 214 4.45 -2.39 -13.01
C LYS A 214 5.56 -3.45 -13.13
N ASP A 215 6.55 -3.38 -12.24
CA ASP A 215 7.83 -4.07 -12.40
C ASP A 215 7.83 -5.49 -11.83
N VAL A 216 6.92 -5.79 -10.89
CA VAL A 216 6.80 -7.14 -10.29
C VAL A 216 5.55 -7.84 -10.82
N ILE A 217 4.37 -7.29 -10.57
CA ILE A 217 3.11 -8.01 -10.86
C ILE A 217 2.84 -8.08 -12.38
N ALA A 218 2.74 -6.93 -13.06
CA ALA A 218 2.40 -6.86 -14.47
C ALA A 218 3.49 -7.50 -15.35
N ALA A 219 4.76 -7.21 -15.07
CA ALA A 219 5.89 -7.78 -15.81
C ALA A 219 5.92 -9.31 -15.75
N GLU A 220 5.74 -9.90 -14.56
CA GLU A 220 5.78 -11.36 -14.43
C GLU A 220 4.51 -12.04 -14.97
N VAL A 221 3.34 -11.42 -14.82
CA VAL A 221 2.11 -11.89 -15.47
C VAL A 221 2.25 -11.86 -16.99
N ALA A 222 2.79 -10.78 -17.56
CA ALA A 222 3.06 -10.67 -18.99
C ALA A 222 3.98 -11.79 -19.48
N ARG A 223 5.08 -12.02 -18.77
CA ARG A 223 6.07 -13.06 -19.08
C ARG A 223 5.45 -14.46 -19.07
N ARG A 224 4.65 -14.79 -18.04
CA ARG A 224 4.04 -16.12 -17.89
C ARG A 224 2.87 -16.37 -18.84
N ALA A 225 2.06 -15.34 -19.09
CA ALA A 225 0.89 -15.43 -19.95
C ALA A 225 1.22 -15.30 -21.44
N GLY A 226 2.41 -14.79 -21.79
CA GLY A 226 2.77 -14.48 -23.17
C GLY A 226 1.90 -13.37 -23.77
N LYS A 227 1.50 -12.40 -22.94
CA LYS A 227 0.59 -11.30 -23.27
C LYS A 227 1.25 -9.96 -23.01
N THR A 228 0.86 -8.93 -23.77
CA THR A 228 1.15 -7.55 -23.39
C THR A 228 0.27 -7.17 -22.20
N VAL A 229 0.86 -6.71 -21.10
CA VAL A 229 0.14 -6.26 -19.91
C VAL A 229 0.47 -4.80 -19.63
N HIS A 230 -0.53 -3.94 -19.66
CA HIS A 230 -0.49 -2.55 -19.25
C HIS A 230 -1.03 -2.39 -17.82
N LEU A 231 -0.68 -1.28 -17.17
CA LEU A 231 -1.39 -0.89 -15.96
C LEU A 231 -2.73 -0.25 -16.33
N GLY A 232 -3.79 -0.76 -15.72
CA GLY A 232 -5.09 -0.10 -15.67
C GLY A 232 -5.16 0.86 -14.48
N ARG A 233 -6.39 1.24 -14.12
CA ARG A 233 -6.62 2.20 -13.04
C ARG A 233 -6.10 1.65 -11.70
N MET A 234 -5.64 2.56 -10.85
CA MET A 234 -5.45 2.30 -9.42
C MET A 234 -6.57 2.98 -8.64
N ASN A 235 -7.22 2.24 -7.76
CA ASN A 235 -8.12 2.80 -6.77
C ASN A 235 -7.53 2.62 -5.37
N TRP A 236 -7.35 3.73 -4.66
CA TRP A 236 -6.75 3.77 -3.34
C TRP A 236 -7.82 4.12 -2.32
N GLN A 237 -8.04 3.24 -1.34
CA GLN A 237 -8.97 3.46 -0.24
C GLN A 237 -8.17 3.57 1.05
N ALA A 238 -8.28 4.71 1.73
CA ALA A 238 -7.79 4.89 3.10
C ALA A 238 -9.01 5.02 4.02
N ASP A 239 -9.12 4.13 5.01
CA ASP A 239 -10.22 4.14 5.96
C ASP A 239 -10.16 5.39 6.87
N SER A 240 -8.93 5.86 7.17
CA SER A 240 -8.58 7.16 7.77
C SER A 240 -7.41 7.76 6.98
N TYR A 241 -7.51 9.03 6.60
CA TYR A 241 -6.61 9.69 5.63
C TYR A 241 -6.11 11.04 6.13
#